data_AF-A0A917AU19-F1
#
_entry.id   AF-A0A917AU19-F1
#
_cell.length_a   1.000
_cell.length_b   1.000
_cell.length_c   1.000
_cell.angle_alpha   90.00
_cell.angle_beta   90.00
_cell.angle_gamma   90.00
#
_symmetry.space_group_name_H-M   'P 1'
#
loop_
_entity.id
_entity.type
_entity.pdbx_description
1 polymer ?
#
loop_
_entity_poly.entity_id
_entity_poly.type
_entity_poly.pdbx_seq_one_letter_code
_entity_poly.pdbx_strand_id
1 'polypeptide(L)'
;MNNENYENAVGWCPLCKQGWIWIVKDIKTHKLFLQCQECQLEFDSPTKMIESKARREPCTMDWLVPTIDEVKEMQWDKYLLMVERELLFMQFIWMKNQWLETSLESLEGNTDLTWSSCGEEYQKLKHLLKTKKDKEVYEKVVNELIVKTIHSILEAIDDEDDFAGAYIYDLVVKNNNNKSLKENGVLRKSFQKHIETFGDH
;
A
#
# COMPACT_ATOMS: atom_id res chain seq x y z
N MET A 1 -23.50 6.46 0.98
CA MET A 1 -23.27 5.00 0.86
C MET A 1 -21.93 4.85 0.18
N ASN A 2 -20.85 4.38 0.79
CA ASN A 2 -20.70 3.52 1.97
C ASN A 2 -19.51 3.98 2.83
N ASN A 3 -19.64 3.84 4.15
CA ASN A 3 -18.48 3.71 5.02
C ASN A 3 -17.74 2.45 4.53
N GLU A 4 -16.61 2.62 3.85
CA GLU A 4 -15.66 1.52 3.62
C GLU A 4 -15.07 1.15 4.98
N ASN A 5 -15.76 0.27 5.69
CA ASN A 5 -15.29 -0.25 6.97
C ASN A 5 -14.13 -1.21 6.68
N TYR A 6 -12.90 -0.72 6.82
CA TYR A 6 -11.67 -1.51 6.73
C TYR A 6 -11.50 -2.53 7.88
N GLU A 7 -12.54 -2.77 8.67
CA GLU A 7 -12.52 -3.61 9.89
C GLU A 7 -12.03 -5.03 9.63
N ASN A 8 -12.22 -5.55 8.41
CA ASN A 8 -11.79 -6.89 8.00
C ASN A 8 -10.65 -6.91 6.97
N ALA A 9 -10.03 -5.77 6.67
CA ALA A 9 -8.87 -5.74 5.79
C ALA A 9 -7.65 -6.37 6.51
N VAL A 10 -6.74 -6.99 5.76
CA VAL A 10 -5.54 -7.64 6.31
C VAL A 10 -4.23 -7.20 5.67
N GLY A 11 -4.30 -6.37 4.62
CA GLY A 11 -3.12 -5.94 3.88
C GLY A 11 -3.40 -5.71 2.40
N TRP A 12 -2.38 -5.20 1.71
CA TRP A 12 -2.42 -4.96 0.28
C TRP A 12 -2.21 -6.26 -0.50
N CYS A 13 -2.83 -6.39 -1.66
CA CYS A 13 -2.70 -7.60 -2.47
C CYS A 13 -1.26 -7.75 -2.99
N PRO A 14 -0.54 -8.83 -2.63
CA PRO A 14 0.85 -9.00 -3.03
C PRO A 14 0.98 -9.40 -4.52
N LEU A 15 -0.13 -9.80 -5.16
CA LEU A 15 -0.12 -10.31 -6.53
C LEU A 15 -0.50 -9.22 -7.55
N CYS A 16 -1.67 -8.58 -7.39
CA CYS A 16 -2.08 -7.53 -8.33
C CYS A 16 -1.51 -6.15 -7.99
N LYS A 17 -1.10 -5.95 -6.72
CA LYS A 17 -0.62 -4.66 -6.20
C LYS A 17 -1.61 -3.49 -6.39
N GLN A 18 -2.89 -3.77 -6.61
CA GLN A 18 -3.92 -2.76 -6.91
C GLN A 18 -5.01 -2.65 -5.84
N GLY A 19 -5.23 -3.67 -5.00
CA GLY A 19 -6.36 -3.70 -4.07
C GLY A 19 -6.05 -4.21 -2.67
N TRP A 20 -6.92 -3.89 -1.71
CA TRP A 20 -6.90 -4.49 -0.38
C TRP A 20 -7.34 -5.95 -0.42
N ILE A 21 -6.76 -6.75 0.48
CA ILE A 21 -7.23 -8.08 0.80
C ILE A 21 -8.07 -8.03 2.06
N TRP A 22 -9.28 -8.57 1.99
CA TRP A 22 -10.25 -8.61 3.07
C TRP A 22 -10.50 -10.03 3.52
N ILE A 23 -10.74 -10.23 4.82
CA ILE A 23 -11.34 -11.46 5.33
C ILE A 23 -12.82 -11.43 5.00
N VAL A 24 -13.27 -12.47 4.32
CA VAL A 24 -14.64 -12.67 3.86
C VAL A 24 -15.13 -14.05 4.29
N LYS A 25 -16.45 -14.23 4.41
CA LYS A 25 -17.07 -15.50 4.79
C LYS A 25 -17.93 -16.01 3.64
N ASP A 26 -17.63 -17.23 3.17
CA ASP A 26 -18.42 -17.88 2.14
C ASP A 26 -19.83 -18.22 2.67
N ILE A 27 -20.87 -17.87 1.92
CA ILE A 27 -22.26 -18.01 2.39
C ILE A 27 -22.67 -19.48 2.53
N LYS A 28 -22.14 -20.37 1.68
CA LYS A 28 -22.57 -21.78 1.60
C LYS A 28 -21.86 -22.65 2.62
N THR A 29 -20.56 -22.44 2.76
CA THR A 29 -19.68 -23.26 3.60
C THR A 29 -19.46 -22.65 4.98
N HIS A 30 -19.80 -21.37 5.15
CA HIS A 30 -19.51 -20.56 6.34
C HIS A 30 -18.02 -20.46 6.68
N LYS A 31 -17.12 -20.83 5.75
CA LYS A 31 -15.68 -20.75 5.97
C LYS A 31 -15.18 -19.34 5.67
N LEU A 32 -14.27 -18.87 6.52
CA LEU A 32 -13.54 -17.63 6.29
C LEU A 32 -12.41 -17.88 5.30
N PHE A 33 -12.21 -16.94 4.39
CA PHE A 33 -11.10 -16.88 3.45
C PHE A 33 -10.75 -15.42 3.20
N LEU A 34 -9.73 -15.17 2.39
CA LEU A 34 -9.33 -13.81 2.04
C LEU A 34 -9.54 -13.56 0.56
N GLN A 35 -9.95 -12.34 0.21
CA GLN A 35 -10.15 -11.96 -1.18
C GLN A 35 -9.62 -10.54 -1.45
N CYS A 36 -8.93 -10.37 -2.57
CA CYS A 36 -8.54 -9.07 -3.08
C CYS A 36 -9.75 -8.34 -3.70
N GLN A 37 -9.94 -7.07 -3.37
CA GLN A 37 -11.05 -6.27 -3.91
C GLN A 37 -10.92 -5.98 -5.41
N GLU A 38 -9.70 -5.83 -5.93
CA GLU A 38 -9.46 -5.53 -7.35
C GLU A 38 -9.41 -6.79 -8.22
N CYS A 39 -8.43 -7.67 -7.97
CA CYS A 39 -8.23 -8.83 -8.83
C CYS A 39 -9.04 -10.07 -8.44
N GLN A 40 -9.80 -10.02 -7.35
CA GLN A 40 -10.62 -11.11 -6.83
C GLN A 40 -9.85 -12.41 -6.51
N LEU A 41 -8.51 -12.36 -6.49
CA LEU A 41 -7.70 -13.49 -6.05
C LEU A 41 -7.98 -13.81 -4.60
N GLU A 42 -8.07 -15.10 -4.32
CA GLU A 42 -8.41 -15.62 -3.02
C GLU A 42 -7.22 -16.28 -2.33
N PHE A 43 -7.24 -16.28 -1.00
CA PHE A 43 -6.26 -16.98 -0.18
C PHE A 43 -6.98 -17.74 0.94
N ASP A 44 -6.49 -18.95 1.23
CA ASP A 44 -7.07 -19.80 2.29
C ASP A 44 -6.83 -19.27 3.70
N SER A 45 -5.76 -18.50 3.90
CA SER A 45 -5.38 -17.96 5.20
C SER A 45 -4.45 -16.75 5.05
N PRO A 46 -4.31 -15.92 6.10
CA PRO A 46 -3.38 -14.79 6.07
C PRO A 46 -1.92 -15.22 5.83
N THR A 47 -1.52 -16.39 6.35
CA THR A 47 -0.19 -16.96 6.09
C THR A 47 0.02 -17.32 4.62
N LYS A 48 -0.99 -17.87 3.93
CA LYS A 48 -0.91 -18.15 2.50
C LYS A 48 -0.87 -16.89 1.66
N MET A 49 -1.58 -15.84 2.10
CA MET A 49 -1.46 -14.51 1.52
C MET A 49 -0.04 -13.96 1.62
N ILE A 50 0.59 -14.00 2.80
CA ILE A 50 1.97 -13.53 2.99
C ILE A 50 2.96 -14.32 2.10
N GLU A 51 2.74 -15.64 1.94
CA GLU A 51 3.51 -16.48 1.02
C GLU A 51 3.20 -16.22 -0.47
N SER A 52 2.30 -15.29 -0.79
CA SER A 52 1.80 -15.01 -2.15
C SER A 52 1.21 -16.24 -2.86
N LYS A 53 0.64 -17.18 -2.10
CA LYS A 53 0.04 -18.43 -2.62
C LYS A 53 -1.47 -18.30 -2.71
N ALA A 54 -1.94 -17.77 -3.83
CA ALA A 54 -3.37 -17.72 -4.13
C ALA A 54 -3.97 -19.13 -4.22
N ARG A 55 -5.24 -19.24 -3.86
CA ARG A 55 -6.06 -20.43 -4.04
C ARG A 55 -6.20 -20.73 -5.53
N ARG A 56 -6.15 -22.02 -5.89
CA ARG A 56 -6.28 -22.47 -7.30
C ARG A 56 -7.72 -22.53 -7.80
N GLU A 57 -8.66 -22.80 -6.90
CA GLU A 57 -10.08 -22.91 -7.20
C GLU A 57 -10.84 -21.84 -6.40
N PRO A 58 -11.37 -20.79 -7.03
CA PRO A 58 -12.07 -19.74 -6.30
C PRO A 58 -13.33 -20.28 -5.59
N CYS A 59 -13.65 -19.71 -4.43
CA CYS A 59 -14.90 -19.92 -3.74
C CYS A 59 -16.05 -19.36 -4.57
N THR A 60 -17.28 -19.71 -4.20
CA THR A 60 -18.44 -19.15 -4.87
C THR A 60 -18.45 -17.63 -4.69
N MET A 61 -18.85 -16.86 -5.71
CA MET A 61 -18.86 -15.37 -5.68
C MET A 61 -19.80 -14.76 -4.62
N ASP A 62 -20.43 -15.58 -3.79
CA ASP A 62 -21.36 -15.20 -2.74
C ASP A 62 -20.64 -15.24 -1.38
N TRP A 63 -20.20 -14.08 -0.90
CA TRP A 63 -19.61 -13.92 0.42
C TRP A 63 -20.27 -12.80 1.22
N LEU A 64 -20.10 -12.84 2.54
CA LEU A 64 -20.50 -11.80 3.46
C LEU A 64 -19.33 -11.36 4.35
N VAL A 65 -19.47 -10.19 4.96
CA VAL A 65 -18.48 -9.65 5.90
C VAL A 65 -18.57 -10.42 7.22
N PRO A 66 -17.51 -11.13 7.68
CA PRO A 66 -17.54 -11.85 8.95
C PRO A 66 -17.59 -10.90 10.13
N THR A 67 -18.08 -11.38 11.27
CA THR A 67 -17.99 -10.65 12.54
C THR A 67 -16.57 -10.75 13.13
N ILE A 68 -16.21 -9.80 13.98
CA ILE A 68 -14.90 -9.84 14.67
C ILE A 68 -14.73 -11.08 15.55
N ASP A 69 -15.81 -11.58 16.16
CA ASP A 69 -15.74 -12.79 16.98
C ASP A 69 -15.43 -14.02 16.13
N GLU A 70 -16.01 -14.12 14.92
CA GLU A 70 -15.67 -15.19 13.96
C GLU A 70 -14.20 -15.14 13.52
N VAL A 71 -13.66 -13.93 13.36
CA VAL A 71 -12.24 -13.75 13.00
C VAL A 71 -11.32 -14.13 14.17
N LYS A 72 -11.71 -13.81 15.42
CA LYS A 72 -10.98 -14.19 16.64
C LYS A 72 -11.01 -15.70 16.88
N GLU A 73 -12.12 -16.38 16.60
CA GLU A 73 -12.22 -17.84 16.68
C GLU A 73 -11.19 -18.54 15.77
N MET A 74 -10.92 -17.95 14.61
CA MET A 74 -9.87 -18.40 13.69
C MET A 74 -8.45 -17.98 14.10
N GLN A 75 -8.31 -17.18 15.16
CA GLN A 75 -7.06 -16.53 15.58
C GLN A 75 -6.44 -15.67 14.46
N TRP A 76 -7.30 -15.06 13.63
CA TRP A 76 -6.89 -14.22 12.52
C TRP A 76 -6.97 -12.72 12.84
N ASP A 77 -7.46 -12.38 14.02
CA ASP A 77 -7.58 -11.02 14.55
C ASP A 77 -6.23 -10.30 14.63
N LYS A 78 -5.14 -11.03 14.82
CA LYS A 78 -3.77 -10.49 14.74
C LYS A 78 -3.32 -10.06 13.33
N TYR A 79 -4.06 -10.49 12.29
CA TYR A 79 -3.81 -10.13 10.89
C TYR A 79 -4.81 -9.12 10.36
N LEU A 80 -6.00 -9.00 10.97
CA LEU A 80 -6.87 -7.83 10.78
C LEU A 80 -6.02 -6.60 11.01
N LEU A 81 -5.95 -5.74 10.00
CA LEU A 81 -5.00 -4.64 9.87
C LEU A 81 -4.06 -4.54 11.07
N MET A 82 -2.97 -5.32 10.94
CA MET A 82 -1.62 -4.77 11.00
C MET A 82 -1.67 -3.30 11.41
N VAL A 83 -1.35 -3.05 12.69
CA VAL A 83 -1.23 -1.74 13.39
C VAL A 83 -1.35 -0.56 12.44
N GLU A 84 -2.25 0.39 12.66
CA GLU A 84 -2.67 1.50 11.77
C GLU A 84 -1.55 2.27 11.05
N ARG A 85 -0.33 2.13 11.55
CA ARG A 85 0.94 2.52 10.95
C ARG A 85 1.31 1.75 9.66
N GLU A 86 1.10 0.45 9.60
CA GLU A 86 1.36 -0.40 8.44
C GLU A 86 0.43 -0.05 7.28
N LEU A 87 -0.82 0.34 7.57
CA LEU A 87 -1.74 0.92 6.59
C LEU A 87 -1.17 2.16 5.92
N LEU A 88 -0.68 3.10 6.74
CA LEU A 88 -0.06 4.32 6.26
C LEU A 88 1.14 4.00 5.34
N PHE A 89 1.98 3.04 5.75
CA PHE A 89 3.14 2.63 4.95
C PHE A 89 2.76 1.97 3.64
N MET A 90 1.73 1.12 3.64
CA MET A 90 1.18 0.52 2.43
C MET A 90 0.62 1.58 1.48
N GLN A 91 -0.08 2.60 2.00
CA GLN A 91 -0.54 3.74 1.18
C GLN A 91 0.62 4.51 0.57
N PHE A 92 1.70 4.76 1.33
CA PHE A 92 2.91 5.39 0.78
C PHE A 92 3.57 4.56 -0.32
N ILE A 93 3.66 3.24 -0.15
CA ILE A 93 4.18 2.33 -1.18
C ILE A 93 3.29 2.33 -2.43
N TRP A 94 1.97 2.31 -2.24
CA TRP A 94 1.03 2.38 -3.35
C TRP A 94 1.22 3.68 -4.14
N MET A 95 1.20 4.83 -3.46
CA MET A 95 1.44 6.13 -4.11
C MET A 95 2.80 6.15 -4.83
N LYS A 96 3.85 5.62 -4.21
CA LYS A 96 5.18 5.49 -4.84
C LYS A 96 5.09 4.73 -6.17
N ASN A 97 4.49 3.54 -6.14
CA ASN A 97 4.41 2.66 -7.30
C ASN A 97 3.57 3.29 -8.41
N GLN A 98 2.43 3.90 -8.07
CA GLN A 98 1.57 4.57 -9.05
C GLN A 98 2.28 5.73 -9.75
N TRP A 99 2.99 6.58 -9.00
CA TRP A 99 3.73 7.69 -9.59
C TRP A 99 4.94 7.23 -10.40
N LEU A 100 5.63 6.16 -9.97
CA LEU A 100 6.72 5.58 -10.73
C LEU A 100 6.22 5.01 -12.07
N GLU A 101 5.14 4.22 -12.04
CA GLU A 101 4.51 3.64 -13.23
C GLU A 101 4.03 4.73 -14.18
N THR A 102 3.26 5.71 -13.68
CA THR A 102 2.81 6.87 -14.46
C THR A 102 3.98 7.60 -15.13
N SER A 103 5.08 7.78 -14.40
CA SER A 103 6.28 8.44 -14.91
C SER A 103 6.98 7.62 -16.01
N LEU A 104 6.97 6.29 -15.92
CA LEU A 104 7.56 5.41 -16.94
C LEU A 104 6.67 5.31 -18.19
N GLU A 105 5.35 5.16 -18.01
CA GLU A 105 4.37 5.17 -19.09
C GLU A 105 4.39 6.48 -19.88
N SER A 106 4.73 7.59 -19.21
CA SER A 106 4.89 8.90 -19.84
C SER A 106 6.09 9.00 -20.77
N LEU A 107 7.02 8.04 -20.72
CA LEU A 107 8.11 7.88 -21.68
C LEU A 107 7.73 6.97 -22.87
N GLU A 108 6.53 6.40 -22.87
CA GLU A 108 6.00 5.61 -23.99
C GLU A 108 5.20 6.48 -24.97
N GLY A 109 5.01 5.98 -26.19
CA GLY A 109 3.98 6.37 -27.18
C GLY A 109 3.38 7.80 -27.16
N ASN A 110 2.12 7.94 -27.56
CA ASN A 110 1.38 9.20 -27.44
C ASN A 110 0.66 9.24 -26.08
N THR A 111 1.40 9.14 -24.99
CA THR A 111 0.83 9.18 -23.64
C THR A 111 0.29 10.58 -23.34
N ASP A 112 -0.88 10.64 -22.73
CA ASP A 112 -1.47 11.90 -22.26
C ASP A 112 -0.69 12.38 -21.02
N LEU A 113 -0.16 13.59 -21.09
CA LEU A 113 0.65 14.21 -20.04
C LEU A 113 -0.10 15.34 -19.32
N THR A 114 -1.43 15.39 -19.41
CA THR A 114 -2.27 16.38 -18.73
C THR A 114 -2.07 16.46 -17.21
N TRP A 115 -1.56 15.39 -16.59
CA TRP A 115 -1.21 15.34 -15.17
C TRP A 115 0.08 16.10 -14.81
N SER A 116 0.93 16.42 -15.79
CA SER A 116 2.27 17.00 -15.58
C SER A 116 2.37 18.43 -16.08
N SER A 117 2.93 19.32 -15.26
CA SER A 117 3.32 20.67 -15.69
C SER A 117 4.59 20.69 -16.56
N CYS A 118 5.30 19.56 -16.67
CA CYS A 118 6.59 19.43 -17.36
C CYS A 118 6.48 18.54 -18.61
N GLY A 119 5.38 18.64 -19.34
CA GLY A 119 5.10 17.76 -20.48
C GLY A 119 6.15 17.86 -21.59
N GLU A 120 6.69 19.06 -21.87
CA GLU A 120 7.74 19.26 -22.87
C GLU A 120 9.05 18.55 -22.50
N GLU A 121 9.41 18.54 -21.21
CA GLU A 121 10.57 17.82 -20.69
C GLU A 121 10.41 16.32 -20.84
N TYR A 122 9.21 15.78 -20.56
CA TYR A 122 8.92 14.36 -20.80
C TYR A 122 9.04 14.00 -22.29
N GLN A 123 8.60 14.86 -23.20
CA GLN A 123 8.80 14.64 -24.65
C GLN A 123 10.30 14.61 -25.02
N LYS A 124 11.11 15.51 -24.44
CA LYS A 124 12.57 15.47 -24.62
C LYS A 124 13.19 14.19 -24.05
N LEU A 125 12.82 13.80 -22.83
CA LEU A 125 13.30 12.59 -22.17
C LEU A 125 12.95 11.34 -22.97
N LYS A 126 11.74 11.25 -23.53
CA LYS A 126 11.32 10.15 -24.40
C LYS A 126 12.21 9.99 -25.63
N HIS A 127 12.70 11.10 -26.21
CA HIS A 127 13.66 11.03 -27.31
C HIS A 127 15.07 10.59 -26.88
N LEU A 128 15.43 10.79 -25.62
CA LEU A 128 16.74 10.42 -25.05
C LEU A 128 16.76 8.97 -24.52
N LEU A 129 15.70 8.55 -23.83
CA LEU A 129 15.59 7.27 -23.13
C LEU A 129 14.94 6.19 -24.02
N LYS A 130 15.65 5.77 -25.07
CA LYS A 130 15.08 4.88 -26.10
C LYS A 130 15.15 3.41 -25.74
N THR A 131 16.19 2.99 -25.01
CA THR A 131 16.42 1.59 -24.73
C THR A 131 15.78 1.17 -23.41
N LYS A 132 15.51 -0.13 -23.27
CA LYS A 132 15.06 -0.69 -21.99
C LYS A 132 16.02 -0.33 -20.84
N LYS A 133 17.33 -0.36 -21.11
CA LYS A 133 18.37 -0.03 -20.12
C LYS A 133 18.29 1.44 -19.68
N ASP A 134 18.02 2.36 -20.59
CA ASP A 134 17.88 3.78 -20.25
C ASP A 134 16.66 4.01 -19.33
N LYS A 135 15.56 3.32 -19.62
CA LYS A 135 14.34 3.35 -18.81
C LYS A 135 14.56 2.73 -17.43
N GLU A 136 15.27 1.60 -17.34
CA GLU A 136 15.67 0.98 -16.06
C GLU A 136 16.57 1.91 -15.22
N VAL A 137 17.44 2.71 -15.84
CA VAL A 137 18.25 3.72 -15.13
C VAL A 137 17.37 4.86 -14.62
N TYR A 138 16.47 5.37 -15.46
CA TYR A 138 15.53 6.42 -15.08
C TYR A 138 14.59 5.98 -13.96
N GLU A 139 14.03 4.76 -14.05
CA GLU A 139 13.21 4.13 -13.03
C GLU A 139 13.89 4.14 -11.66
N LYS A 140 15.16 3.72 -11.59
CA LYS A 140 15.92 3.69 -10.34
C LYS A 140 16.05 5.08 -9.71
N VAL A 141 16.36 6.10 -10.52
CA VAL A 141 16.51 7.48 -10.06
C VAL A 141 15.18 8.03 -9.53
N VAL A 142 14.09 7.84 -10.29
CA VAL A 142 12.76 8.32 -9.89
C VAL A 142 12.26 7.59 -8.64
N ASN A 143 12.43 6.27 -8.57
CA ASN A 143 12.07 5.47 -7.41
C ASN A 143 12.83 5.95 -6.15
N GLU A 144 14.14 6.17 -6.26
CA GLU A 144 14.94 6.71 -5.15
C GLU A 144 14.42 8.09 -4.69
N LEU A 145 14.17 9.01 -5.63
CA LEU A 145 13.66 10.35 -5.31
C LEU A 145 12.31 10.30 -4.59
N ILE A 146 11.37 9.46 -5.04
CA ILE A 146 10.06 9.32 -4.39
C ILE A 146 10.22 8.73 -2.99
N VAL A 147 11.03 7.67 -2.82
CA VAL A 147 11.29 7.05 -1.51
C VAL A 147 11.92 8.06 -0.54
N LYS A 148 12.91 8.82 -0.98
CA LYS A 148 13.57 9.85 -0.16
C LYS A 148 12.63 11.00 0.20
N THR A 149 11.72 11.36 -0.69
CA THR A 149 10.68 12.37 -0.40
C THR A 149 9.74 11.88 0.69
N ILE A 150 9.23 10.65 0.59
CA ILE A 150 8.39 10.05 1.65
C ILE A 150 9.15 9.94 2.97
N HIS A 151 10.42 9.53 2.92
CA HIS A 151 11.28 9.48 4.10
C HIS A 151 11.39 10.84 4.78
N SER A 152 11.59 11.91 4.01
CA SER A 152 11.69 13.29 4.52
C SER A 152 10.37 13.78 5.13
N ILE A 153 9.23 13.40 4.55
CA ILE A 153 7.90 13.70 5.12
C ILE A 153 7.74 13.01 6.48
N LEU A 154 8.08 11.72 6.57
CA LEU A 154 8.01 10.98 7.83
C LEU A 154 8.97 11.51 8.88
N GLU A 155 10.18 11.90 8.46
CA GLU A 155 11.16 12.58 9.29
C GLU A 155 10.61 13.89 9.86
N ALA A 156 9.96 14.73 9.05
CA ALA A 156 9.32 15.95 9.55
C ALA A 156 8.15 15.72 10.54
N ILE A 157 7.55 14.53 10.53
CA ILE A 157 6.48 14.13 11.47
C ILE A 157 7.07 13.52 12.75
N ASP A 158 8.20 12.81 12.62
CA ASP A 158 8.91 12.18 13.73
C ASP A 158 9.78 13.15 14.52
N ASP A 159 10.45 14.09 13.84
CA ASP A 159 11.40 14.99 14.47
C ASP A 159 10.65 16.04 15.31
N GLU A 160 10.97 16.02 16.60
CA GLU A 160 10.62 17.05 17.56
C GLU A 160 11.67 18.19 17.56
N ASP A 161 12.74 18.05 16.76
CA ASP A 161 13.90 18.95 16.76
C ASP A 161 13.73 20.15 15.80
N ASP A 162 13.49 21.30 16.43
CA ASP A 162 14.06 22.64 16.19
C ASP A 162 13.94 23.36 14.82
N PHE A 163 13.35 22.78 13.76
CA PHE A 163 12.87 23.60 12.63
C PHE A 163 11.57 24.32 13.03
N ALA A 164 11.76 25.32 13.89
CA ALA A 164 10.80 26.17 14.56
C ALA A 164 9.96 25.45 15.62
N GLY A 165 10.26 25.69 16.90
CA GLY A 165 9.42 25.36 18.06
C GLY A 165 8.04 26.05 18.09
N ALA A 166 7.35 26.11 16.94
CA ALA A 166 6.04 26.67 16.75
C ALA A 166 4.96 25.56 16.58
N TYR A 167 5.29 24.42 15.95
CA TYR A 167 4.31 23.35 15.69
C TYR A 167 4.93 21.95 15.71
N ILE A 168 4.27 21.02 16.41
CA ILE A 168 4.56 19.59 16.38
C ILE A 168 3.46 18.94 15.53
N TYR A 169 3.85 18.14 14.53
CA TYR A 169 2.91 17.34 13.76
C TYR A 169 2.77 15.95 14.37
N ASP A 170 1.54 15.45 14.40
CA ASP A 170 1.25 14.08 14.78
C ASP A 170 0.20 13.49 13.85
N LEU A 171 0.38 12.21 13.53
CA LEU A 171 -0.58 11.44 12.77
C LEU A 171 -1.39 10.59 13.74
N VAL A 172 -2.68 10.90 13.85
CA VAL A 172 -3.59 10.24 14.79
C VAL A 172 -4.67 9.46 14.07
N VAL A 173 -5.04 8.33 14.64
CA VAL A 173 -6.14 7.49 14.15
C VAL A 173 -7.45 8.03 14.72
N LYS A 174 -8.20 8.77 13.89
CA LYS A 174 -9.44 9.45 14.31
C LYS A 174 -10.46 8.51 14.98
N ASN A 175 -10.60 7.30 14.46
CA ASN A 175 -11.59 6.33 14.95
C ASN A 175 -11.07 5.48 16.11
N ASN A 176 -9.82 5.67 16.53
CA ASN A 176 -9.21 4.97 17.66
C ASN A 176 -8.74 5.99 18.72
N ASN A 177 -9.66 6.79 19.24
CA ASN A 177 -9.39 7.78 20.31
C ASN A 177 -8.24 8.77 20.00
N ASN A 178 -8.03 9.09 18.73
CA ASN A 178 -6.88 9.90 18.28
C ASN A 178 -5.53 9.32 18.72
N LYS A 179 -5.43 7.99 18.79
CA LYS A 179 -4.18 7.29 19.09
C LYS A 179 -3.10 7.71 18.09
N SER A 180 -1.94 8.08 18.60
CA SER A 180 -0.81 8.49 17.76
C SER A 180 -0.19 7.27 17.08
N LEU A 181 0.14 7.41 15.80
CA LEU A 181 0.90 6.41 15.05
C LEU A 181 2.37 6.32 15.51
N LYS A 182 2.85 7.28 16.31
CA LYS A 182 4.20 7.32 16.90
C LYS A 182 4.34 6.49 18.18
N GLU A 183 3.24 6.05 18.80
CA GLU A 183 3.29 5.26 20.05
C GLU A 183 4.14 3.99 19.95
N ASN A 184 4.27 3.44 18.74
CA ASN A 184 5.06 2.24 18.46
C ASN A 184 6.43 2.56 17.83
N GLY A 185 6.96 3.77 18.08
CA GLY A 185 8.28 4.23 17.66
C GLY A 185 8.30 5.14 16.43
N VAL A 186 9.51 5.47 16.00
CA VAL A 186 9.84 6.44 14.93
C VAL A 186 9.36 5.96 13.55
N LEU A 187 8.39 6.64 12.94
CA LEU A 187 7.76 6.31 11.65
C LEU A 187 8.77 6.10 10.53
N ARG A 188 9.72 7.02 10.30
CA ARG A 188 10.75 6.95 9.25
C ARG A 188 11.56 5.66 9.29
N LYS A 189 11.90 5.18 10.50
CA LYS A 189 12.69 3.96 10.69
C LYS A 189 11.88 2.72 10.36
N SER A 190 10.62 2.67 10.80
CA SER A 190 9.76 1.53 10.50
C SER A 190 9.34 1.50 9.03
N PHE A 191 9.12 2.65 8.41
CA PHE A 191 8.85 2.71 6.98
C PHE A 191 10.03 2.21 6.15
N GLN A 192 11.26 2.58 6.50
CA GLN A 192 12.47 2.08 5.84
C GLN A 192 12.54 0.54 5.89
N LYS A 193 12.32 -0.04 7.07
CA LYS A 193 12.26 -1.50 7.23
C LYS A 193 11.12 -2.14 6.41
N HIS A 194 9.99 -1.44 6.34
CA HIS A 194 8.82 -1.89 5.60
C HIS A 194 9.08 -1.90 4.08
N ILE A 195 9.76 -0.88 3.54
CA ILE A 195 10.24 -0.88 2.14
C ILE A 195 11.21 -2.03 1.88
N GLU A 196 12.18 -2.28 2.77
CA GLU A 196 13.12 -3.39 2.61
C GLU A 196 12.43 -4.77 2.58
N THR A 197 11.25 -4.85 3.21
CA THR A 197 10.47 -6.10 3.30
C THR A 197 9.49 -6.27 2.14
N PHE A 198 8.87 -5.17 1.66
CA PHE A 198 7.72 -5.22 0.74
C PHE A 198 7.85 -4.32 -0.51
N GLY A 199 8.86 -3.46 -0.56
CA GLY A 199 8.98 -2.36 -1.53
C GLY A 199 9.73 -2.67 -2.82
N ASP A 200 10.47 -3.78 -2.87
CA ASP A 200 11.28 -4.19 -4.03
C ASP A 200 10.70 -5.43 -4.73
N HIS A 201 9.63 -5.23 -5.50
CA HIS A 201 9.15 -6.15 -6.54
C HIS A 201 8.50 -5.38 -7.69
#